data_AF-A0A7H8W7J0-F1
#
_entry.id   AF-A0A7H8W7J0-F1
#
_cell.length_a   1.000
_cell.length_b   1.000
_cell.length_c   1.000
_cell.angle_alpha   90.00
_cell.angle_beta   90.00
_cell.angle_gamma   90.00
#
_symmetry.space_group_name_H-M   'P 1'
#
loop_
_entity.id
_entity.type
_entity.pdbx_description
1 polymer ?
#
loop_
_entity_poly.entity_id
_entity_poly.type
_entity_poly.pdbx_seq_one_letter_code
_entity_poly.pdbx_strand_id
1 'polypeptide(L)'
;MNFKEKTSSKEVKITGSTIKKTSKVLSIRRMKAYAFYRLSRSIGMYKTQPVIVPQIRLCGNWLKEAGFLIDEPVAVTVMKGKLIIQPAQKG
;
A
#
# COMPACT_ATOMS: atom_id res chain seq x y z
N MET A 1 7.29 23.98 19.49
CA MET A 1 8.37 23.41 18.65
C MET A 1 7.79 23.19 17.25
N ASN A 2 8.31 23.89 16.24
CA ASN A 2 7.83 23.79 14.86
C ASN A 2 8.82 22.98 14.03
N PHE A 3 8.43 21.79 13.58
CA PHE A 3 9.23 20.99 12.66
C PHE A 3 8.92 21.41 11.22
N LYS A 4 9.89 22.05 10.56
CA LYS A 4 9.88 22.25 9.10
C LYS A 4 10.41 20.98 8.42
N GLU A 5 9.52 20.16 7.89
CA GLU A 5 9.91 19.05 7.02
C GLU A 5 10.39 19.59 5.66
N LYS A 6 11.69 19.47 5.40
CA LYS A 6 12.30 19.70 4.09
C LYS A 6 12.26 18.38 3.31
N THR A 7 11.25 18.20 2.45
CA THR A 7 11.28 17.10 1.47
C THR A 7 11.99 17.57 0.20
N SER A 8 13.27 17.22 0.08
CA SER A 8 14.05 17.38 -1.15
C SER A 8 13.69 16.25 -2.12
N SER A 9 12.80 16.56 -3.08
CA SER A 9 12.38 15.63 -4.12
C SER A 9 13.43 15.61 -5.24
N LYS A 10 14.39 14.68 -5.18
CA LYS A 10 15.18 14.33 -6.38
C LYS A 10 14.29 13.55 -7.34
N GLU A 11 14.00 14.15 -8.49
CA GLU A 11 13.16 13.57 -9.55
C GLU A 11 13.84 12.34 -10.18
N VAL A 12 13.36 11.15 -9.83
CA VAL A 12 13.67 9.93 -10.58
C VAL A 12 12.68 9.86 -11.73
N LYS A 13 13.15 10.07 -12.97
CA LYS A 13 12.37 9.92 -14.20
C LYS A 13 12.05 8.44 -14.41
N ILE A 14 10.86 8.02 -13.95
CA ILE A 14 10.26 6.73 -14.27
C ILE A 14 8.99 7.02 -15.06
N THR A 15 8.88 6.38 -16.23
CA THR A 15 7.73 6.37 -17.16
C THR A 15 6.50 5.74 -16.50
N GLY A 16 5.94 6.41 -15.50
CA GLY A 16 4.69 6.06 -14.85
C GLY A 16 3.57 6.95 -15.39
N SER A 17 2.54 6.34 -15.98
CA SER A 17 1.32 6.96 -16.49
C SER A 17 0.92 8.22 -15.71
N THR A 18 0.74 9.33 -16.43
CA THR A 18 0.29 10.63 -15.92
C THR A 18 -1.13 10.53 -15.37
N ILE A 19 -1.31 9.96 -14.18
CA ILE A 19 -2.58 10.05 -13.48
C ILE A 19 -2.71 11.53 -13.09
N LYS A 20 -3.53 12.27 -13.85
CA LYS A 20 -3.82 13.67 -13.55
C LYS A 20 -4.68 13.71 -12.28
N LYS A 21 -4.33 14.60 -11.35
CA LYS A 21 -5.13 14.84 -10.14
C LYS A 21 -6.47 15.45 -10.58
N THR A 22 -7.54 14.66 -10.55
CA THR A 22 -8.91 15.14 -10.77
C THR A 22 -9.56 15.50 -9.44
N SER A 23 -10.69 16.22 -9.44
CA SER A 23 -11.46 16.54 -8.23
C SER A 23 -11.85 15.30 -7.41
N LYS A 24 -12.02 14.14 -8.06
CA LYS A 24 -12.31 12.86 -7.41
C LYS A 24 -11.10 12.16 -6.78
N VAL A 25 -9.87 12.60 -7.08
CA VAL A 25 -8.64 11.95 -6.60
C VAL A 25 -8.05 12.78 -5.46
N LEU A 26 -8.27 12.30 -4.24
CA LEU A 26 -7.85 12.98 -3.01
C LEU A 26 -6.31 13.13 -2.94
N SER A 27 -5.58 12.05 -3.22
CA SER A 27 -4.12 12.09 -3.28
C SER A 27 -3.53 11.02 -4.21
N ILE A 28 -2.39 11.33 -4.85
CA ILE A 28 -1.60 10.38 -5.63
C ILE A 28 -0.26 10.22 -4.90
N ARG A 29 0.03 9.00 -4.44
CA ARG A 29 1.26 8.68 -3.73
C ARG A 29 1.98 7.55 -4.42
N ARG A 30 3.31 7.67 -4.51
CA ARG A 30 4.19 6.61 -5.01
C ARG A 30 4.77 5.90 -3.79
N MET A 31 4.46 4.62 -3.64
CA MET A 31 4.91 3.81 -2.51
C MET A 31 5.82 2.69 -3.01
N LYS A 32 6.81 2.33 -2.19
CA LYS A 32 7.66 1.17 -2.44
C LYS A 32 6.99 -0.08 -1.87
N ALA A 33 7.07 -1.18 -2.61
CA ALA A 33 6.81 -2.49 -2.05
C ALA A 33 8.07 -2.95 -1.29
N TYR A 34 7.86 -3.55 -0.12
CA TYR A 34 8.92 -4.11 0.71
C TYR A 34 8.93 -5.64 0.58
N ALA A 35 10.09 -6.25 0.82
CA ALA A 35 10.17 -7.70 0.95
C ALA A 35 9.59 -8.12 2.31
N PHE A 36 8.67 -9.08 2.29
CA PHE A 36 8.16 -9.74 3.48
C PHE A 36 8.52 -11.22 3.42
N TYR A 37 9.23 -11.67 4.45
CA TYR A 37 9.62 -13.06 4.61
C TYR A 37 8.44 -13.82 5.21
N ARG A 38 7.65 -14.45 4.35
CA ARG A 38 6.53 -15.25 4.79
C ARG A 38 7.07 -16.58 5.30
N LEU A 39 6.92 -16.81 6.61
CA LEU A 39 7.24 -18.09 7.23
C LEU A 39 6.47 -19.21 6.49
N SER A 40 7.17 -20.29 6.19
CA SER A 40 6.54 -21.47 5.62
C SER A 40 5.44 -21.97 6.54
N ARG A 41 4.29 -22.34 5.97
CA ARG A 41 3.19 -22.98 6.70
C ARG A 41 3.43 -24.47 6.96
N SER A 42 4.55 -25.03 6.50
CA SER A 42 4.89 -26.44 6.72
C SER A 42 5.30 -26.68 8.18
N ILE A 43 4.48 -27.42 8.92
CA ILE A 43 4.77 -27.90 10.29
C ILE A 43 5.70 -29.14 10.27
N GLY A 44 5.97 -29.71 9.09
CA GLY A 44 6.77 -30.92 8.93
C GLY A 44 8.27 -30.74 9.18
N MET A 45 8.94 -31.88 9.43
CA MET A 45 10.36 -32.02 9.78
C MET A 45 11.35 -31.38 8.78
N TYR A 46 10.90 -31.10 7.56
CA TYR A 46 11.62 -30.34 6.55
C TYR A 46 11.06 -28.92 6.48
N LYS A 47 11.75 -27.96 7.10
CA LYS A 47 11.41 -26.54 6.98
C LYS A 47 11.67 -26.08 5.55
N THR A 48 10.62 -25.91 4.73
CA THR A 48 10.76 -25.26 3.43
C THR A 48 11.30 -23.84 3.61
N GLN A 49 12.18 -23.43 2.71
CA GLN A 49 12.79 -22.09 2.74
C GLN A 49 11.71 -21.00 2.79
N PRO A 50 11.94 -19.90 3.53
CA PRO A 50 11.00 -18.80 3.62
C PRO A 50 10.72 -18.22 2.23
N VAL A 51 9.44 -18.02 1.91
CA VAL A 51 9.03 -17.44 0.63
C VAL A 51 9.04 -15.92 0.78
N ILE A 52 9.83 -15.23 -0.06
CA ILE A 52 9.86 -13.77 -0.12
C ILE A 52 8.67 -13.30 -0.95
N VAL A 53 7.79 -12.49 -0.35
CA VAL A 53 6.62 -11.91 -1.02
C VAL A 53 6.62 -10.38 -0.90
N PRO A 54 6.01 -9.64 -1.83
CA PRO A 54 5.88 -8.19 -1.71
C PRO A 54 4.87 -7.81 -0.63
N GLN A 55 5.19 -6.78 0.15
CA GLN A 55 4.32 -6.15 1.15
C GLN A 55 4.17 -4.66 0.85
N ILE A 56 2.92 -4.19 0.85
CA ILE A 56 2.59 -2.76 0.80
C ILE A 56 2.15 -2.34 2.21
N ARG A 57 2.71 -1.26 2.74
CA ARG A 57 2.28 -0.65 4.00
C ARG A 57 1.57 0.65 3.67
N LEU A 58 0.30 0.78 3.99
CA LEU A 58 -0.48 1.98 3.74
C LEU A 58 -0.60 2.77 5.05
N CYS A 59 -0.19 4.02 5.04
CA CYS A 59 -0.32 4.90 6.20
C CYS A 59 -0.51 6.37 5.80
N GLY A 60 -1.25 7.11 6.63
CA GLY A 60 -1.43 8.56 6.53
C GLY A 60 -2.88 9.03 6.56
N ASN A 61 -3.07 10.32 6.81
CA ASN A 61 -4.39 10.95 6.95
C ASN A 61 -5.27 10.80 5.70
N TRP A 62 -4.66 10.67 4.52
CA TRP A 62 -5.37 10.46 3.26
C TRP A 62 -6.17 9.14 3.22
N LEU A 63 -5.79 8.12 4.00
CA LEU A 63 -6.60 6.91 4.15
C LEU A 63 -7.86 7.21 4.98
N LYS A 64 -7.69 7.96 6.06
CA LYS A 64 -8.81 8.40 6.91
C LYS A 64 -9.79 9.28 6.10
N GLU A 65 -9.27 10.21 5.32
CA GLU A 65 -10.06 11.06 4.40
C GLU A 65 -10.78 10.24 3.32
N ALA A 66 -10.19 9.11 2.90
CA ALA A 66 -10.82 8.17 1.96
C ALA A 66 -11.83 7.22 2.62
N GLY A 67 -12.10 7.36 3.92
CA GLY A 67 -13.11 6.58 4.64
C GLY A 67 -12.60 5.25 5.23
N PHE A 68 -11.28 5.02 5.27
CA PHE A 68 -10.71 3.88 5.99
C PHE A 68 -10.65 4.18 7.49
N LEU A 69 -11.22 3.29 8.29
CA LEU A 69 -11.20 3.38 9.74
C LEU A 69 -10.24 2.36 10.34
N ILE A 70 -9.79 2.63 11.57
CA ILE A 70 -8.93 1.74 12.34
C ILE A 70 -9.76 0.53 12.77
N ASP A 71 -9.16 -0.65 12.74
CA ASP A 71 -9.77 -1.93 13.10
C ASP A 71 -11.00 -2.34 12.27
N GLU A 72 -11.26 -1.64 11.15
CA GLU A 72 -12.31 -2.02 10.22
C GLU A 72 -11.77 -2.91 9.09
N PRO A 73 -12.54 -3.94 8.68
CA PRO A 73 -12.14 -4.80 7.59
C PRO A 73 -12.09 -4.04 6.26
N VAL A 74 -11.22 -4.50 5.38
CA VAL A 74 -10.95 -3.90 4.07
C VAL A 74 -11.13 -4.95 3.00
N ALA A 75 -11.85 -4.61 1.93
CA ALA A 75 -11.97 -5.44 0.75
C ALA A 75 -10.81 -5.15 -0.21
N VAL A 76 -10.07 -6.21 -0.59
CA VAL A 76 -8.94 -6.14 -1.51
C VAL A 76 -9.27 -6.95 -2.76
N THR A 77 -9.41 -6.26 -3.89
CA THR A 77 -9.64 -6.89 -5.19
C THR A 77 -8.35 -6.88 -6.01
N VAL A 78 -7.90 -8.06 -6.44
CA VAL A 78 -6.67 -8.25 -7.22
C VAL A 78 -7.02 -8.43 -8.70
N MET A 79 -6.47 -7.58 -9.56
CA MET A 79 -6.59 -7.67 -11.01
C MET A 79 -5.19 -7.67 -11.65
N LYS A 80 -5.08 -8.09 -12.91
CA LYS A 80 -3.80 -8.05 -13.62
C LYS A 80 -3.27 -6.60 -13.69
N GLY A 81 -2.15 -6.34 -13.02
CA GLY A 81 -1.50 -5.02 -12.96
C GLY A 81 -2.20 -3.99 -12.08
N LYS A 82 -3.25 -4.34 -11.32
CA LYS A 82 -3.99 -3.40 -10.47
C LYS A 82 -4.43 -4.04 -9.17
N LEU A 83 -4.40 -3.25 -8.10
CA LEU A 83 -4.94 -3.60 -6.80
C LEU A 83 -5.95 -2.53 -6.42
N ILE A 84 -7.19 -2.94 -6.13
CA ILE A 84 -8.24 -2.04 -5.65
C ILE A 84 -8.48 -2.36 -4.18
N ILE A 85 -8.40 -1.33 -3.35
CA ILE A 85 -8.57 -1.43 -1.90
C ILE A 85 -9.73 -0.50 -1.55
N GLN A 86 -10.74 -1.03 -0.89
CA GLN A 86 -11.94 -0.29 -0.50
C GLN A 86 -12.38 -0.69 0.91
N PRO A 87 -12.98 0.22 1.70
CA PRO A 87 -13.58 -0.13 2.99
C PRO A 87 -14.60 -1.27 2.79
N ALA A 88 -14.60 -2.26 3.68
CA ALA A 88 -15.63 -3.29 3.62
C ALA A 88 -16.97 -2.65 4.01
N GLN A 89 -17.98 -2.75 3.14
CA GLN A 89 -19.33 -2.32 3.50
C GLN A 89 -19.83 -3.22 4.63
N LYS A 90 -20.28 -2.61 5.74
CA LYS A 90 -21.08 -3.32 6.75
C LYS A 90 -22.39 -3.69 6.06
N GLY A 91 -22.54 -4.97 5.72
CA GLY A 91 -23.82 -5.52 5.26
C GLY A 91 -24.84 -5.56 6.38
#